data_AF-A0A358IY62-F1
#
_entry.id   AF-A0A358IY62-F1
#
_cell.length_a   1.000
_cell.length_b   1.000
_cell.length_c   1.000
_cell.angle_alpha   90.00
_cell.angle_beta   90.00
_cell.angle_gamma   90.00
#
_symmetry.space_group_name_H-M   'P 1'
#
loop_
_entity.id
_entity.type
_entity.pdbx_description
1 polymer ?
#
loop_
_entity_poly.entity_id
_entity_poly.type
_entity_poly.pdbx_seq_one_letter_code
_entity_poly.pdbx_strand_id
1 'polypeptide(L)'
;VLAVDAAELVRRALAVTLKASSLMPRDVARRLAADVDSVALPVINCSPVFSDDDLIEIVRAGCALRQAAVASRPQVPRDVATVLAAEGRQEAVLALAANDNADLSEDALGVVVDRFGHASDVVSALAYRQVLPLSVTERLVGLAADAAREHLITQHALAPETAIQFADFRSEE
;
A
#
# COMPACT_ATOMS: atom_id res chain seq x y z
N VAL A 1 2.24 21.65 -29.77
CA VAL A 1 1.47 20.44 -29.37
C VAL A 1 2.18 19.19 -29.87
N LEU A 2 2.23 18.91 -31.19
CA LEU A 2 2.93 17.72 -31.75
C LEU A 2 4.37 17.45 -31.24
N ALA A 3 5.21 18.49 -31.11
CA ALA A 3 6.58 18.34 -30.65
C ALA A 3 6.70 18.00 -29.15
N VAL A 4 5.73 18.43 -28.33
CA VAL A 4 5.71 18.16 -26.89
C VAL A 4 5.28 16.70 -26.66
N ASP A 5 4.27 16.24 -27.38
CA ASP A 5 3.77 14.87 -27.32
C ASP A 5 4.83 13.87 -27.80
N ALA A 6 5.56 14.20 -28.87
CA ALA A 6 6.68 13.39 -29.36
C ALA A 6 7.82 13.32 -28.33
N ALA A 7 8.14 14.43 -27.67
CA ALA A 7 9.17 14.46 -26.63
C ALA A 7 8.76 13.64 -25.39
N GLU A 8 7.48 13.66 -24.99
CA GLU A 8 6.98 12.79 -23.92
C GLU A 8 7.11 11.31 -24.29
N LEU A 9 6.70 10.92 -25.50
CA LEU A 9 6.81 9.54 -25.96
C LEU A 9 8.26 9.02 -25.92
N VAL A 10 9.22 9.86 -26.29
CA VAL A 10 10.65 9.51 -26.20
C VAL A 10 11.08 9.35 -24.74
N ARG A 11 10.71 10.27 -23.85
CA ARG A 11 11.06 10.16 -22.42
C ARG A 11 10.41 8.94 -21.78
N ARG A 12 9.17 8.61 -22.16
CA ARG A 12 8.48 7.41 -21.73
C ARG A 12 9.17 6.15 -22.22
N ALA A 13 9.59 6.10 -23.49
CA ALA A 13 10.35 4.98 -24.02
C ALA A 13 11.65 4.79 -23.25
N LEU A 14 12.41 5.88 -23.02
CA LEU A 14 13.63 5.86 -22.21
C LEU A 14 13.38 5.35 -20.79
N ALA A 15 12.35 5.86 -20.11
CA ALA A 15 11.96 5.41 -18.78
C ALA A 15 11.66 3.91 -18.77
N VAL A 16 10.86 3.41 -19.70
CA VAL A 16 10.52 1.98 -19.77
C VAL A 16 11.75 1.11 -20.06
N THR A 17 12.66 1.55 -20.93
CA THR A 17 13.89 0.81 -21.27
C THR A 17 14.90 0.82 -20.13
N LEU A 18 15.05 1.95 -19.43
CA LEU A 18 16.09 2.15 -18.41
C LEU A 18 15.61 1.89 -16.99
N LYS A 19 14.31 1.62 -16.77
CA LYS A 19 13.72 1.50 -15.43
C LYS A 19 14.41 0.52 -14.50
N ALA A 20 15.04 -0.54 -15.01
CA ALA A 20 15.71 -1.55 -14.20
C ALA A 20 17.26 -1.48 -14.30
N SER A 21 17.80 -0.47 -15.01
CA SER A 21 19.23 -0.33 -15.22
C SER A 21 19.90 0.22 -13.97
N SER A 22 20.90 -0.50 -13.45
CA SER A 22 21.80 -0.02 -12.39
C SER A 22 22.84 0.99 -12.88
N LEU A 23 22.99 1.15 -14.20
CA LEU A 23 23.92 2.10 -14.81
C LEU A 23 23.29 3.49 -15.01
N MET A 24 22.00 3.65 -14.70
CA MET A 24 21.34 4.94 -14.83
C MET A 24 21.88 5.93 -13.78
N PRO A 25 22.35 7.12 -14.19
CA PRO A 25 22.76 8.14 -13.22
C PRO A 25 21.59 8.55 -12.31
N ARG A 26 21.88 8.70 -11.01
CA ARG A 26 20.85 8.98 -9.99
C ARG A 26 20.12 10.30 -10.22
N ASP A 27 20.80 11.32 -10.76
CA ASP A 27 20.22 12.60 -11.15
C ASP A 27 19.21 12.45 -12.30
N VAL A 28 19.52 11.59 -13.28
CA VAL A 28 18.60 11.28 -14.39
C VAL A 28 17.38 10.53 -13.86
N ALA A 29 17.56 9.55 -12.97
CA ALA A 29 16.47 8.81 -12.36
C ALA A 29 15.51 9.75 -11.60
N ARG A 30 16.05 10.68 -10.79
CA ARG A 30 15.27 11.70 -10.08
C ARG A 30 14.50 12.61 -11.03
N ARG A 31 15.13 13.05 -12.14
CA ARG A 31 14.47 13.88 -13.16
C ARG A 31 13.30 13.16 -13.82
N LEU A 32 13.47 11.87 -14.15
CA LEU A 32 12.39 11.06 -14.74
C LEU A 32 11.26 10.78 -13.73
N ALA A 33 11.59 10.57 -12.45
CA ALA A 33 10.60 10.38 -11.38
C ALA A 33 9.79 11.66 -11.07
N ALA A 34 10.33 12.84 -11.36
CA ALA A 34 9.63 14.11 -11.21
C ALA A 34 8.77 14.50 -12.43
N ASP A 35 8.89 13.76 -13.54
CA ASP A 35 8.15 14.02 -14.79
C ASP A 35 6.67 13.61 -14.67
N VAL A 36 5.94 13.63 -15.78
CA VAL A 36 4.56 13.14 -15.86
C VAL A 36 4.46 11.66 -15.48
N ASP A 37 3.31 11.23 -14.96
CA ASP A 37 3.14 9.89 -14.39
C ASP A 37 3.43 8.76 -15.39
N SER A 38 3.18 8.98 -16.69
CA SER A 38 3.49 8.01 -17.76
C SER A 38 5.00 7.69 -17.87
N VAL A 39 5.86 8.61 -17.42
CA VAL A 39 7.33 8.51 -17.40
C VAL A 39 7.83 8.16 -16.00
N ALA A 40 7.26 8.77 -14.97
CA ALA A 40 7.72 8.63 -13.59
C ALA A 40 7.44 7.24 -13.00
N LEU A 41 6.22 6.70 -13.19
CA LEU A 41 5.82 5.47 -12.52
C LEU A 41 6.70 4.25 -12.86
N PRO A 42 7.10 4.00 -14.14
CA PRO A 42 8.03 2.92 -14.46
C PRO A 42 9.36 3.04 -13.70
N VAL A 43 9.89 4.26 -13.58
CA VAL A 43 11.19 4.52 -12.93
C VAL A 43 11.07 4.34 -11.42
N ILE A 44 10.05 4.93 -10.79
CA ILE A 44 9.79 4.82 -9.35
C ILE A 44 9.60 3.35 -8.94
N ASN A 45 8.91 2.55 -9.76
CA ASN A 45 8.58 1.18 -9.43
C ASN A 45 9.76 0.20 -9.57
N CYS A 46 10.68 0.43 -10.51
CA CYS A 46 11.71 -0.58 -10.83
C CYS A 46 13.15 -0.13 -10.60
N SER A 47 13.41 1.17 -10.46
CA SER A 47 14.79 1.64 -10.51
C SER A 47 15.57 1.29 -9.24
N PRO A 48 16.73 0.62 -9.36
CA PRO A 48 17.56 0.24 -8.21
C PRO A 48 18.45 1.39 -7.72
N VAL A 49 18.49 2.53 -8.41
CA VAL A 49 19.43 3.63 -8.09
C VAL A 49 18.90 4.62 -7.06
N PHE A 50 17.63 4.49 -6.67
CA PHE A 50 17.04 5.28 -5.59
C PHE A 50 17.51 4.77 -4.23
N SER A 51 17.92 5.69 -3.36
CA SER A 51 18.09 5.36 -1.94
C SER A 51 16.75 5.39 -1.21
N ASP A 52 16.74 4.84 0.00
CA ASP A 52 15.59 4.88 0.91
C ASP A 52 15.11 6.33 1.11
N ASP A 53 16.03 7.28 1.34
CA ASP A 53 15.72 8.71 1.42
C ASP A 53 15.00 9.25 0.17
N ASP A 54 15.42 8.83 -1.04
CA ASP A 54 14.75 9.28 -2.28
C ASP A 54 13.32 8.76 -2.34
N LEU A 55 13.12 7.48 -1.97
CA LEU A 55 11.80 6.86 -1.96
C LEU A 55 10.90 7.51 -0.92
N ILE A 56 11.42 7.83 0.26
CA ILE A 56 10.70 8.56 1.31
C ILE A 56 10.28 9.95 0.81
N GLU A 57 11.18 10.69 0.15
CA GLU A 57 10.83 11.98 -0.46
C GLU A 57 9.73 11.84 -1.52
N ILE A 58 9.81 10.82 -2.38
CA ILE A 58 8.78 10.53 -3.40
C ILE A 58 7.44 10.21 -2.73
N VAL A 59 7.43 9.47 -1.62
CA VAL A 59 6.21 9.14 -0.87
C VAL A 59 5.57 10.40 -0.30
N ARG A 60 6.37 11.28 0.31
CA ARG A 60 5.91 12.51 0.96
C ARG A 60 5.42 13.56 -0.01
N ALA A 61 6.13 13.75 -1.12
CA ALA A 61 5.77 14.72 -2.16
C ALA A 61 4.72 14.19 -3.14
N GLY A 62 4.54 12.86 -3.21
CA GLY A 62 3.78 12.19 -4.25
C GLY A 62 2.26 12.16 -4.05
N CYS A 63 1.55 12.02 -5.17
CA CYS A 63 0.14 11.62 -5.20
C CYS A 63 -0.03 10.12 -4.92
N ALA A 64 -1.27 9.65 -4.81
CA ALA A 64 -1.59 8.24 -4.52
C ALA A 64 -0.89 7.27 -5.49
N LEU A 65 -0.88 7.58 -6.79
CA LEU A 65 -0.25 6.77 -7.83
C LEU A 65 1.25 6.58 -7.62
N ARG A 66 1.96 7.65 -7.25
CA ARG A 66 3.42 7.58 -7.00
C ARG A 66 3.73 6.82 -5.72
N GLN A 67 2.94 7.03 -4.67
CA GLN A 67 3.06 6.27 -3.42
C GLN A 67 2.81 4.77 -3.68
N ALA A 68 1.79 4.43 -4.47
CA ALA A 68 1.51 3.05 -4.87
C ALA A 68 2.65 2.46 -5.70
N ALA A 69 3.25 3.23 -6.61
CA ALA A 69 4.43 2.78 -7.36
C ALA A 69 5.64 2.49 -6.45
N VAL A 70 5.85 3.25 -5.38
CA VAL A 70 6.88 2.92 -4.37
C VAL A 70 6.49 1.66 -3.59
N ALA A 71 5.23 1.53 -3.20
CA ALA A 71 4.72 0.38 -2.46
C ALA A 71 4.76 -0.94 -3.26
N SER A 72 4.62 -0.88 -4.58
CA SER A 72 4.67 -2.04 -5.48
C SER A 72 6.08 -2.44 -5.94
N ARG A 73 7.13 -1.78 -5.43
CA ARG A 73 8.51 -2.13 -5.79
C ARG A 73 8.81 -3.59 -5.41
N PRO A 74 9.68 -4.29 -6.16
CA PRO A 74 10.08 -5.68 -5.84
C PRO A 74 10.65 -5.85 -4.43
N GLN A 75 11.22 -4.78 -3.86
CA GLN A 75 11.67 -4.71 -2.49
C GLN A 75 11.35 -3.32 -1.95
N VAL A 76 10.69 -3.27 -0.79
CA VAL A 76 10.41 -2.03 -0.07
C VAL A 76 11.14 -2.09 1.27
N PRO A 77 12.19 -1.28 1.47
CA PRO A 77 12.92 -1.21 2.74
C PRO A 77 12.02 -0.80 3.90
N ARG A 78 12.40 -1.22 5.11
CA ARG A 78 11.62 -1.00 6.34
C ARG A 78 11.25 0.46 6.60
N ASP A 79 12.21 1.37 6.44
CA ASP A 79 11.99 2.79 6.71
C ASP A 79 10.99 3.38 5.71
N VAL A 80 11.09 3.00 4.43
CA VAL A 80 10.15 3.41 3.38
C VAL A 80 8.76 2.83 3.64
N ALA A 81 8.67 1.54 4.00
CA ALA A 81 7.41 0.87 4.32
C ALA A 81 6.73 1.51 5.54
N THR A 82 7.49 1.88 6.57
CA THR A 82 6.99 2.57 7.76
C THR A 82 6.39 3.93 7.39
N VAL A 83 7.08 4.71 6.55
CA VAL A 83 6.56 6.00 6.07
C VAL A 83 5.30 5.81 5.22
N LEU A 84 5.27 4.82 4.32
CA LEU A 84 4.06 4.51 3.54
C LEU A 84 2.88 4.10 4.43
N ALA A 85 3.12 3.28 5.46
CA ALA A 85 2.10 2.88 6.42
C ALA A 85 1.53 4.08 7.20
N ALA A 86 2.37 5.04 7.59
CA ALA A 86 1.98 6.20 8.37
C ALA A 86 1.38 7.35 7.55
N GLU A 87 1.94 7.63 6.36
CA GLU A 87 1.66 8.84 5.57
C GLU A 87 1.00 8.54 4.21
N GLY A 88 1.00 7.27 3.78
CA GLY A 88 0.43 6.84 2.50
C GLY A 88 -1.10 6.99 2.44
N ARG A 89 -1.63 7.18 1.23
CA ARG A 89 -3.06 7.12 0.93
C ARG A 89 -3.53 5.66 0.81
N GLN A 90 -4.84 5.43 0.90
CA GLN A 90 -5.43 4.08 0.90
C GLN A 90 -4.93 3.20 -0.26
N GLU A 91 -4.89 3.72 -1.48
CA GLU A 91 -4.41 2.98 -2.67
C GLU A 91 -2.96 2.50 -2.52
N ALA A 92 -2.10 3.34 -1.94
CA ALA A 92 -0.70 3.00 -1.73
C ALA A 92 -0.52 2.01 -0.58
N VAL A 93 -1.32 2.16 0.48
CA VAL A 93 -1.32 1.25 1.62
C VAL A 93 -1.88 -0.13 1.24
N LEU A 94 -2.90 -0.16 0.37
CA LEU A 94 -3.40 -1.40 -0.23
C LEU A 94 -2.31 -2.09 -1.05
N ALA A 95 -1.60 -1.34 -1.90
CA ALA A 95 -0.49 -1.87 -2.68
C ALA A 95 0.66 -2.38 -1.79
N LEU A 96 0.94 -1.69 -0.67
CA LEU A 96 1.95 -2.09 0.31
C LEU A 96 1.54 -3.36 1.05
N ALA A 97 0.28 -3.45 1.49
CA ALA A 97 -0.28 -4.60 2.18
C ALA A 97 -0.28 -5.85 1.29
N ALA A 98 -0.54 -5.68 -0.01
CA ALA A 98 -0.51 -6.77 -0.99
C ALA A 98 0.92 -7.15 -1.44
N ASN A 99 1.95 -6.41 -1.02
CA ASN A 99 3.34 -6.68 -1.39
C ASN A 99 4.04 -7.50 -0.30
N ASP A 100 4.11 -8.81 -0.49
CA ASP A 100 4.81 -9.72 0.43
C ASP A 100 6.31 -9.41 0.56
N ASN A 101 6.94 -8.79 -0.45
CA ASN A 101 8.36 -8.44 -0.42
C ASN A 101 8.65 -7.12 0.31
N ALA A 102 7.63 -6.44 0.84
CA ALA A 102 7.81 -5.27 1.68
C ALA A 102 8.22 -5.68 3.10
N ASP A 103 9.31 -5.09 3.61
CA ASP A 103 9.74 -5.28 5.00
C ASP A 103 8.86 -4.43 5.93
N LEU A 104 7.68 -4.95 6.22
CA LEU A 104 6.72 -4.36 7.15
C LEU A 104 6.96 -4.87 8.56
N SER A 105 7.32 -3.95 9.47
CA SER A 105 7.36 -4.23 10.90
C SER A 105 5.96 -4.46 11.46
N GLU A 106 5.89 -5.13 12.61
CA GLU A 106 4.64 -5.30 13.38
C GLU A 106 4.01 -3.94 13.72
N ASP A 107 4.81 -2.96 14.13
CA ASP A 107 4.35 -1.58 14.39
C ASP A 107 3.73 -0.95 13.14
N ALA A 108 4.38 -1.08 11.97
CA ALA A 108 3.86 -0.54 10.72
C ALA A 108 2.54 -1.21 10.31
N LEU A 109 2.42 -2.53 10.48
CA LEU A 109 1.17 -3.26 10.28
C LEU A 109 0.07 -2.76 11.23
N GLY A 110 0.42 -2.54 12.50
CA GLY A 110 -0.47 -1.96 13.50
C GLY A 110 -1.02 -0.60 13.05
N VAL A 111 -0.15 0.29 12.58
CA VAL A 111 -0.51 1.60 12.03
C VAL A 111 -1.44 1.48 10.82
N VAL A 112 -1.20 0.54 9.91
CA VAL A 112 -2.09 0.30 8.77
C VAL A 112 -3.49 -0.11 9.26
N VAL A 113 -3.57 -1.05 10.20
CA VAL A 113 -4.84 -1.50 10.77
C VAL A 113 -5.56 -0.37 11.51
N ASP A 114 -4.84 0.48 12.24
CA ASP A 114 -5.42 1.65 12.93
C ASP A 114 -6.03 2.65 11.93
N ARG A 115 -5.35 2.90 10.80
CA ARG A 115 -5.78 3.89 9.82
C ARG A 115 -6.85 3.37 8.85
N PHE A 116 -6.76 2.10 8.47
CA PHE A 116 -7.54 1.52 7.38
C PHE A 116 -8.29 0.24 7.79
N GLY A 117 -8.51 0.00 9.08
CA GLY A 117 -9.26 -1.16 9.57
C GLY A 117 -10.72 -1.22 9.08
N HIS A 118 -11.29 -0.10 8.63
CA HIS A 118 -12.61 -0.04 8.01
C HIS A 118 -12.61 -0.34 6.50
N ALA A 119 -11.44 -0.32 5.86
CA ALA A 119 -11.29 -0.54 4.43
C ALA A 119 -11.13 -2.04 4.17
N SER A 120 -12.22 -2.68 3.73
CA SER A 120 -12.28 -4.14 3.54
C SER A 120 -11.24 -4.68 2.57
N ASP A 121 -10.87 -3.90 1.56
CA ASP A 121 -9.81 -4.19 0.59
C ASP A 121 -8.44 -4.28 1.27
N VAL A 122 -8.10 -3.29 2.12
CA VAL A 122 -6.83 -3.26 2.86
C VAL A 122 -6.77 -4.39 3.88
N VAL A 123 -7.84 -4.60 4.65
CA VAL A 123 -7.94 -5.70 5.63
C VAL A 123 -7.76 -7.06 4.95
N SER A 124 -8.40 -7.27 3.80
CA SER A 124 -8.24 -8.51 3.04
C SER A 124 -6.80 -8.69 2.55
N ALA A 125 -6.20 -7.64 1.99
CA ALA A 125 -4.80 -7.70 1.54
C ALA A 125 -3.84 -8.08 2.67
N LEU A 126 -4.01 -7.51 3.86
CA LEU A 126 -3.22 -7.86 5.05
C LEU A 126 -3.42 -9.33 5.47
N ALA A 127 -4.65 -9.82 5.44
CA ALA A 127 -4.99 -11.18 5.85
C ALA A 127 -4.36 -12.27 4.94
N TYR A 128 -4.09 -11.94 3.67
CA TYR A 128 -3.45 -12.85 2.73
C TYR A 128 -1.92 -12.80 2.72
N ARG A 129 -1.29 -11.94 3.53
CA ARG A 129 0.19 -11.89 3.62
C ARG A 129 0.77 -13.20 4.15
N GLN A 130 1.94 -13.56 3.65
CA GLN A 130 2.62 -14.80 4.07
C GLN A 130 3.11 -14.78 5.51
N VAL A 131 3.49 -13.60 6.02
CA VAL A 131 4.01 -13.42 7.37
C VAL A 131 3.15 -12.37 8.07
N LEU A 132 2.41 -12.81 9.10
CA LEU A 132 1.54 -11.97 9.90
C LEU A 132 1.78 -12.23 11.40
N PRO A 133 2.20 -11.22 12.18
CA PRO A 133 2.33 -11.34 13.63
C PRO A 133 0.98 -11.66 14.28
N LEU A 134 0.99 -12.43 15.37
CA LEU A 134 -0.22 -12.86 16.07
C LEU A 134 -1.08 -11.67 16.53
N SER A 135 -0.45 -10.62 17.05
CA SER A 135 -1.11 -9.38 17.48
C SER A 135 -1.93 -8.72 16.36
N VAL A 136 -1.43 -8.76 15.12
CA VAL A 136 -2.12 -8.21 13.95
C VAL A 136 -3.25 -9.15 13.53
N THR A 137 -3.00 -10.46 13.52
CA THR A 137 -4.01 -11.48 13.20
C THR A 137 -5.24 -11.37 14.09
N GLU A 138 -5.06 -11.27 15.41
CA GLU A 138 -6.17 -11.11 16.37
C GLU A 138 -7.02 -9.88 16.05
N ARG A 139 -6.36 -8.76 15.71
CA ARG A 139 -7.02 -7.53 15.30
C ARG A 139 -7.81 -7.69 14.00
N LEU A 140 -7.24 -8.34 12.98
CA LEU A 140 -7.93 -8.59 11.71
C LEU A 140 -9.15 -9.49 11.88
N VAL A 141 -9.08 -10.52 12.73
CA VAL A 141 -10.23 -11.39 13.06
C VAL A 141 -11.35 -10.58 13.70
N GLY A 142 -11.02 -9.69 14.65
CA GLY A 142 -11.99 -8.78 15.25
C GLY A 142 -12.67 -7.89 14.22
N LEU A 143 -11.89 -7.27 13.33
CA LEU A 143 -12.41 -6.42 12.26
C LEU A 143 -13.31 -7.18 11.28
N ALA A 144 -12.93 -8.40 10.88
CA ALA A 144 -13.74 -9.22 10.00
C ALA A 144 -15.06 -9.65 10.65
N ALA A 145 -15.04 -9.99 11.95
CA ALA A 145 -16.25 -10.33 12.70
C ALA A 145 -17.20 -9.14 12.83
N ASP A 146 -16.68 -7.94 13.13
CA ASP A 146 -17.47 -6.72 13.21
C ASP A 146 -18.05 -6.32 11.85
N ALA A 147 -17.26 -6.42 10.78
CA ALA A 147 -17.75 -6.17 9.41
C ALA A 147 -18.84 -7.16 8.98
N ALA A 148 -18.70 -8.45 9.31
CA ALA A 148 -19.72 -9.44 9.07
C ALA A 148 -21.00 -9.15 9.88
N ARG A 149 -20.87 -8.78 11.16
CA ARG A 149 -22.00 -8.39 12.00
C ARG A 149 -22.76 -7.21 11.40
N GLU A 150 -22.06 -6.15 11.03
CA GLU A 150 -22.65 -4.94 10.44
C GLU A 150 -23.40 -5.27 9.14
N HIS A 151 -22.80 -6.10 8.27
CA HIS A 151 -23.42 -6.56 7.05
C HIS A 151 -24.71 -7.35 7.31
N LEU A 152 -24.69 -8.28 8.27
CA LEU A 152 -25.86 -9.08 8.64
C LEU A 152 -26.99 -8.23 9.24
N ILE A 153 -26.67 -7.25 10.09
CA ILE A 153 -27.67 -6.34 10.68
C ILE A 153 -28.32 -5.50 9.57
N THR A 154 -27.51 -4.91 8.68
CA THR A 154 -27.98 -4.01 7.62
C THR A 154 -28.78 -4.73 6.54
N GLN A 155 -28.33 -5.90 6.09
CA GLN A 155 -28.94 -6.63 4.97
C GLN A 155 -30.04 -7.58 5.41
N HIS A 156 -29.95 -8.15 6.61
CA HIS A 156 -30.85 -9.22 7.04
C HIS A 156 -31.75 -8.84 8.21
N ALA A 157 -31.75 -7.56 8.66
CA ALA A 157 -32.63 -7.02 9.70
C ALA A 157 -32.80 -8.01 10.86
N LEU A 158 -31.69 -8.41 11.47
CA LEU A 158 -31.72 -9.25 12.67
C LEU A 158 -32.58 -8.54 13.72
N ALA A 159 -33.72 -9.14 14.06
CA ALA A 159 -34.57 -8.63 15.12
C ALA A 159 -33.74 -8.52 16.42
N PRO A 160 -33.91 -7.44 17.22
CA PRO A 160 -33.07 -7.16 18.40
C PRO A 160 -32.98 -8.33 19.40
N GLU A 161 -33.95 -9.23 19.37
CA GLU A 161 -34.06 -10.42 20.20
C GLU A 161 -32.93 -11.45 19.95
N THR A 162 -32.39 -11.54 18.74
CA THR A 162 -31.31 -12.50 18.41
C THR A 162 -29.91 -11.96 18.74
N ALA A 163 -29.75 -10.63 18.85
CA ALA A 163 -28.46 -10.01 19.18
C ALA A 163 -28.01 -10.28 20.62
N ILE A 164 -28.95 -10.51 21.55
CA ILE A 164 -28.66 -10.80 22.96
C ILE A 164 -28.05 -12.20 23.13
N GLN A 165 -28.46 -13.19 22.31
CA GLN A 165 -27.93 -14.56 22.40
C GLN A 165 -26.45 -14.70 21.97
N PHE A 166 -25.93 -13.81 21.14
CA PHE A 166 -24.52 -13.85 20.71
C PHE A 166 -23.56 -13.11 21.67
N ALA A 167 -24.09 -12.31 22.60
CA ALA A 167 -23.28 -11.66 23.63
C ALA A 167 -22.81 -12.66 24.70
N ASP A 168 -23.62 -13.70 24.97
CA ASP A 168 -23.35 -14.69 26.02
C ASP A 168 -22.21 -15.67 25.67
N PHE A 169 -21.91 -15.86 24.38
CA PHE A 169 -20.81 -16.74 23.91
C PHE A 169 -19.40 -16.21 24.22
N ARG A 170 -19.26 -14.98 24.74
CA ARG A 170 -17.96 -14.44 25.17
C ARG A 170 -17.61 -14.76 26.63
N SER A 171 -18.51 -15.39 27.39
CA SER A 171 -18.32 -15.65 28.83
C SER A 171 -17.81 -17.05 29.16
N GLU A 172 -17.70 -17.93 28.16
CA GLU A 172 -17.29 -19.34 28.34
C GLU A 172 -16.21 -19.72 27.33
N GLU A 173 -15.01 -19.12 27.45
CA GLU A 173 -13.72 -19.77 27.12
C GLU A 173 -12.54 -19.03 27.75
#